data_AF-Q6FR11-F1
#
_entry.id   AF-Q6FR11-F1
#
_cell.length_a   1.000
_cell.length_b   1.000
_cell.length_c   1.000
_cell.angle_alpha   90.00
_cell.angle_beta   90.00
_cell.angle_gamma   90.00
#
_symmetry.space_group_name_H-M   'P 1'
#
loop_
_entity.id
_entity.type
_entity.pdbx_description
1 polymer ?
#
loop_
_entity_poly.entity_id
_entity_poly.type
_entity_poly.pdbx_seq_one_letter_code
_entity_poly.pdbx_strand_id
1 'polypeptide(L)'
;MYWLLFLFFVHFLRHGLCDTSTRSNGSGTMNPAGINITNSTYMNATWQSNSLSHELAVRSQRDIMSNITIDQVPFPGINLNSVLFHKAFIVNNNGSHLPFNESIAFEYFQNIMVYGAQSFVVDIEVGMNYSWVLKETDVLLSDLLIQMRNFISATNNNLYGNVLMLLLRVDPTIKLASARNKTIYNSRLNFTDDLFNKFPNLNITGILDNTIGRSFIYTPSDFLGTYDPPYSIDNSTNFWPTLGALMYGRRKRLLAMEITNSFDALESNYIFTNHNLTYDVGNVSISCPYNRDQFISASETTFKFLEARYTKSEVEMYSGCGYSPMIANRFDSANITALIDLLAPAVVWSWAVGQPILTVSVPRKTSDLVAENCAAFNFAYNNFSANWFVENCYSKKRALCRSDKQIFNWTATNVKDSYFEMDGYRGETKCPNTYSFSIPRTPLEQRSILLQFEASQFNDDTLWIDLNSISVSNCWVSGGSYASCPYQRAVSTRNFVAMMVPVTVCSFVLLMMALYFSLFRIPIYDNRYNWRRVVNNYSKTEVDGVPS
;
A
#
# COMPACT_ATOMS: atom_id res chain seq x y z
N MET A 1 -30.45 0.12 51.57
CA MET A 1 -30.24 -0.20 50.14
C MET A 1 -29.11 0.61 49.50
N TYR A 2 -29.09 1.94 49.66
CA TYR A 2 -28.03 2.82 49.11
C TYR A 2 -26.59 2.45 49.52
N TRP A 3 -26.36 2.13 50.80
CA TRP A 3 -25.03 1.74 51.28
C TRP A 3 -24.53 0.40 50.70
N LEU A 4 -25.43 -0.54 50.44
CA LEU A 4 -25.08 -1.82 49.82
C LEU A 4 -24.71 -1.65 48.35
N LEU A 5 -25.42 -0.79 47.61
CA LEU A 5 -25.06 -0.44 46.23
C LEU A 5 -23.72 0.31 46.15
N PHE A 6 -23.44 1.20 47.10
CA PHE A 6 -22.16 1.91 47.16
C PHE A 6 -20.99 0.96 47.48
N LEU A 7 -21.17 0.05 48.43
CA LEU A 7 -20.17 -0.98 48.73
C LEU A 7 -19.97 -1.95 47.56
N PHE A 8 -21.04 -2.34 46.85
CA PHE A 8 -20.91 -3.14 45.64
C PHE A 8 -20.17 -2.38 44.54
N PHE A 9 -20.43 -1.08 44.36
CA PHE A 9 -19.73 -0.26 43.36
C PHE A 9 -18.25 -0.06 43.68
N VAL A 10 -17.91 0.18 44.95
CA VAL A 10 -16.51 0.28 45.40
C VAL A 10 -15.81 -1.08 45.28
N HIS A 11 -16.47 -2.18 45.62
CA HIS A 11 -15.89 -3.53 45.46
C HIS A 11 -15.75 -3.92 43.98
N PHE A 12 -16.68 -3.52 43.12
CA PHE A 12 -16.61 -3.75 41.67
C PHE A 12 -15.56 -2.88 41.00
N LEU A 13 -15.32 -1.66 41.47
CA LEU A 13 -14.19 -0.83 41.01
C LEU A 13 -12.85 -1.36 41.52
N ARG A 14 -12.79 -1.87 42.75
CA ARG A 14 -11.55 -2.35 43.35
C ARG A 14 -11.11 -3.71 42.81
N HIS A 15 -12.05 -4.58 42.41
CA HIS A 15 -11.73 -5.87 41.80
C HIS A 15 -11.91 -5.91 40.27
N GLY A 16 -12.80 -5.10 39.70
CA GLY A 16 -13.10 -5.13 38.26
C GLY A 16 -12.10 -4.38 37.38
N LEU A 17 -11.19 -3.58 37.96
CA LEU A 17 -10.19 -2.81 37.18
C LEU A 17 -8.73 -3.23 37.45
N CYS A 18 -8.48 -4.21 38.31
CA CYS A 18 -7.10 -4.64 38.64
C CYS A 18 -6.81 -6.14 38.48
N ASP A 19 -7.78 -6.99 38.15
CA ASP A 19 -7.54 -8.42 37.88
C ASP A 19 -7.87 -8.79 36.43
N THR A 20 -6.97 -8.44 35.51
CA THR A 20 -6.82 -9.18 34.25
C THR A 20 -5.37 -9.60 34.09
N SER A 21 -4.89 -10.42 35.01
CA SER A 21 -3.77 -11.34 34.78
C SER A 21 -4.28 -12.79 34.73
N THR A 22 -5.36 -13.03 33.99
CA THR A 22 -5.75 -14.38 33.62
C THR A 22 -5.23 -14.66 32.22
N ARG A 23 -4.14 -15.42 32.23
CA ARG A 23 -3.59 -16.25 31.17
C ARG A 23 -4.72 -17.00 30.43
N SER A 24 -5.33 -16.38 29.42
CA SER A 24 -6.12 -17.10 28.43
C SER A 24 -5.16 -17.54 27.32
N ASN A 25 -4.82 -18.82 27.31
CA ASN A 25 -4.51 -19.51 26.07
C ASN A 25 -5.78 -19.47 25.21
N GLY A 26 -5.92 -18.37 24.47
CA GLY A 26 -6.94 -18.16 23.46
C GLY A 26 -6.22 -17.69 22.23
N SER A 27 -6.04 -18.61 21.28
CA SER A 27 -5.77 -18.31 19.88
C SER A 27 -6.95 -17.51 19.32
N GLY A 28 -7.05 -16.25 19.70
CA GLY A 28 -7.96 -15.28 19.14
C GLY A 28 -7.28 -14.66 17.94
N THR A 29 -7.49 -15.26 16.77
CA THR A 29 -7.25 -14.64 15.47
C THR A 29 -8.08 -13.36 15.40
N MET A 30 -7.45 -12.23 15.71
CA MET A 30 -8.01 -10.94 15.39
C MET A 30 -7.83 -10.78 13.88
N ASN A 31 -8.82 -11.27 13.12
CA ASN A 31 -8.91 -11.03 11.69
C ASN A 31 -8.79 -9.51 11.47
N PRO A 32 -7.78 -9.03 10.71
CA PRO A 32 -7.84 -7.67 10.20
C PRO A 32 -9.11 -7.60 9.35
N ALA A 33 -9.89 -6.55 9.55
CA ALA A 33 -11.20 -6.35 8.93
C ALA A 33 -11.27 -6.97 7.53
N GLY A 34 -12.01 -8.08 7.45
CA GLY A 34 -12.15 -8.86 6.23
C GLY A 34 -12.79 -8.02 5.15
N ILE A 35 -12.14 -7.99 3.99
CA ILE A 35 -12.85 -7.87 2.73
C ILE A 35 -13.74 -9.11 2.66
N ASN A 36 -15.03 -8.95 2.92
CA ASN A 36 -16.01 -10.01 2.73
C ASN A 36 -16.11 -10.29 1.23
N ILE A 37 -15.25 -11.17 0.72
CA ILE A 37 -15.41 -11.78 -0.61
C ILE A 37 -16.54 -12.79 -0.46
N THR A 38 -17.72 -12.43 -0.96
CA THR A 38 -18.89 -13.29 -1.00
C THR A 38 -18.60 -14.54 -1.82
N ASN A 39 -18.87 -15.71 -1.22
CA ASN A 39 -18.73 -17.06 -1.79
C ASN A 39 -19.12 -17.14 -3.29
N SER A 40 -18.11 -17.25 -4.16
CA SER A 40 -18.23 -17.85 -5.48
C SER A 40 -17.57 -19.23 -5.45
N THR A 41 -18.25 -20.23 -6.02
CA THR A 41 -17.93 -21.67 -5.89
C THR A 41 -16.76 -22.16 -6.75
N TYR A 42 -15.72 -21.34 -6.96
CA TYR A 42 -14.48 -21.74 -7.68
C TYR A 42 -13.17 -21.46 -6.90
N MET A 43 -13.29 -21.13 -5.62
CA MET A 43 -12.16 -20.88 -4.70
C MET A 43 -11.46 -22.17 -4.26
N ASN A 44 -10.59 -22.74 -5.11
CA ASN A 44 -9.62 -23.79 -4.72
C ASN A 44 -8.16 -23.44 -5.02
N ALA A 45 -7.86 -22.26 -5.56
CA ALA A 45 -6.50 -21.71 -5.55
C ALA A 45 -6.41 -20.73 -4.38
N THR A 46 -5.94 -21.22 -3.23
CA THR A 46 -5.53 -20.34 -2.14
C THR A 46 -4.38 -19.48 -2.65
N TRP A 47 -4.69 -18.29 -3.18
CA TRP A 47 -3.84 -17.14 -2.95
C TRP A 47 -3.76 -17.06 -1.44
N GLN A 48 -2.78 -17.74 -0.82
CA GLN A 48 -2.58 -17.65 0.62
C GLN A 48 -2.13 -16.22 0.88
N SER A 49 -3.18 -15.42 1.05
CA SER A 49 -3.30 -14.06 1.51
C SER A 49 -2.08 -13.65 2.30
N ASN A 50 -1.43 -12.58 1.81
CA ASN A 50 -0.43 -11.77 2.48
C ASN A 50 -0.26 -12.16 3.95
N SER A 51 0.81 -12.90 4.24
CA SER A 51 1.21 -13.07 5.63
C SER A 51 1.28 -11.68 6.27
N LEU A 52 0.92 -11.56 7.55
CA LEU A 52 0.98 -10.28 8.24
C LEU A 52 2.37 -9.62 8.08
N SER A 53 3.44 -10.43 8.06
CA SER A 53 4.80 -9.99 7.73
C SER A 53 4.92 -9.33 6.35
N HIS A 54 4.31 -9.88 5.30
CA HIS A 54 4.32 -9.29 3.97
C HIS A 54 3.62 -7.93 3.95
N GLU A 55 2.45 -7.81 4.57
CA GLU A 55 1.73 -6.53 4.65
C GLU A 55 2.56 -5.46 5.38
N LEU A 56 3.23 -5.86 6.47
CA LEU A 56 4.11 -4.98 7.23
C LEU A 56 5.38 -4.61 6.44
N ALA A 57 5.93 -5.54 5.65
CA ALA A 57 7.07 -5.28 4.79
C ALA A 57 6.73 -4.24 3.71
N VAL A 58 5.61 -4.42 3.00
CA VAL A 58 5.13 -3.47 1.98
C VAL A 58 4.85 -2.09 2.60
N ARG A 59 4.16 -2.06 3.75
CA ARG A 59 3.86 -0.80 4.45
C ARG A 59 5.13 -0.08 4.90
N SER A 60 6.04 -0.80 5.55
CA SER A 60 7.29 -0.20 6.05
C SER A 60 8.16 0.34 4.91
N GLN A 61 8.28 -0.40 3.80
CA GLN A 61 9.00 0.06 2.62
C GLN A 61 8.39 1.35 2.05
N ARG A 62 7.06 1.39 1.91
CA ARG A 62 6.33 2.60 1.49
C ARG A 62 6.59 3.79 2.41
N ASP A 63 6.57 3.58 3.73
CA ASP A 63 6.77 4.64 4.71
C ASP A 63 8.23 5.17 4.71
N ILE A 64 9.22 4.29 4.53
CA ILE A 64 10.63 4.65 4.38
C ILE A 64 10.87 5.46 3.09
N MET A 65 10.15 5.12 2.02
CA MET A 65 10.19 5.83 0.73
C MET A 65 9.34 7.11 0.71
N SER A 66 8.71 7.51 1.82
CA SER A 66 7.81 8.67 1.86
C SER A 66 8.44 9.99 1.40
N ASN A 67 9.75 10.17 1.59
CA ASN A 67 10.50 11.36 1.15
C ASN A 67 11.23 11.17 -0.19
N ILE A 68 10.96 10.09 -0.92
CA ILE A 68 11.49 9.84 -2.26
C ILE A 68 10.48 10.35 -3.29
N THR A 69 10.95 11.01 -4.35
CA THR A 69 10.10 11.45 -5.45
C THR A 69 9.47 10.25 -6.15
N ILE A 70 8.20 10.35 -6.54
CA ILE A 70 7.46 9.19 -7.04
C ILE A 70 8.10 8.56 -8.28
N ASP A 71 8.78 9.33 -9.13
CA ASP A 71 9.47 8.84 -10.32
C ASP A 71 10.67 7.93 -10.01
N GLN A 72 11.17 7.94 -8.76
CA GLN A 72 12.26 7.11 -8.27
C GLN A 72 11.79 5.93 -7.40
N VAL A 73 10.47 5.81 -7.16
CA VAL A 73 9.90 4.70 -6.40
C VAL A 73 9.70 3.49 -7.33
N PRO A 74 10.10 2.27 -6.92
CA PRO A 74 9.80 1.06 -7.67
C PRO A 74 8.30 0.76 -7.65
N PHE A 75 7.69 0.64 -8.83
CA PHE A 75 6.29 0.28 -9.03
C PHE A 75 6.20 -1.04 -9.79
N PRO A 76 6.42 -2.19 -9.13
CA PRO A 76 6.33 -3.49 -9.78
C PRO A 76 4.91 -3.78 -10.23
N GLY A 77 4.78 -4.55 -11.30
CA GLY A 77 3.51 -4.70 -11.98
C GLY A 77 3.48 -5.79 -13.01
N ILE A 78 2.39 -5.79 -13.77
CA ILE A 78 2.09 -6.84 -14.74
C ILE A 78 1.53 -6.25 -16.03
N ASN A 79 1.75 -6.97 -17.14
CA ASN A 79 0.98 -6.77 -18.35
C ASN A 79 -0.34 -7.55 -18.25
N LEU A 80 -1.46 -6.82 -18.18
CA LEU A 80 -2.78 -7.40 -17.98
C LEU A 80 -3.20 -8.30 -19.15
N ASN A 81 -2.95 -7.91 -20.39
CA ASN A 81 -3.29 -8.70 -21.57
C ASN A 81 -2.47 -10.01 -21.63
N SER A 82 -1.23 -9.99 -21.15
CA SER A 82 -0.38 -11.19 -21.13
C SER A 82 -0.67 -12.13 -19.96
N VAL A 83 -1.06 -11.60 -18.80
CA VAL A 83 -1.22 -12.37 -17.55
C VAL A 83 -2.66 -12.83 -17.32
N LEU A 84 -3.66 -11.98 -17.58
CA LEU A 84 -5.07 -12.23 -17.22
C LEU A 84 -6.03 -12.18 -18.41
N PHE A 85 -5.93 -11.15 -19.24
CA PHE A 85 -6.92 -10.83 -20.26
C PHE A 85 -6.54 -11.39 -21.64
N HIS A 86 -6.32 -12.71 -21.69
CA HIS A 86 -6.12 -13.44 -22.94
C HIS A 86 -7.07 -14.63 -23.07
N LYS A 87 -7.38 -14.99 -24.31
CA LYS A 87 -8.36 -16.05 -24.66
C LYS A 87 -8.08 -17.40 -24.02
N ALA A 88 -6.81 -17.71 -23.76
CA ALA A 88 -6.34 -18.98 -23.21
C ALA A 88 -6.28 -19.02 -21.66
N PHE A 89 -6.69 -17.95 -20.97
CA PHE A 89 -6.48 -17.82 -19.52
C PHE A 89 -7.29 -18.84 -18.71
N ILE A 90 -8.58 -19.00 -19.00
CA ILE A 90 -9.42 -19.91 -18.23
C ILE A 90 -9.25 -21.34 -18.75
N VAL A 91 -8.89 -22.25 -17.84
CA VAL A 91 -8.74 -23.69 -18.13
C VAL A 91 -9.63 -24.53 -17.22
N ASN A 92 -10.12 -25.65 -17.71
CA ASN A 92 -10.79 -26.64 -16.85
C ASN A 92 -9.75 -27.50 -16.10
N ASN A 93 -10.23 -28.41 -15.24
CA ASN A 93 -9.37 -29.32 -14.47
C ASN A 93 -8.47 -30.23 -15.34
N ASN A 94 -8.81 -30.41 -16.61
CA ASN A 94 -8.04 -31.21 -17.56
C ASN A 94 -7.06 -30.36 -18.39
N GLY A 95 -6.95 -29.05 -18.10
CA GLY A 95 -6.10 -28.11 -18.82
C GLY A 95 -6.64 -27.62 -20.16
N SER A 96 -7.87 -28.00 -20.56
CA SER A 96 -8.45 -27.51 -21.81
C SER A 96 -9.04 -26.11 -21.64
N HIS A 97 -8.76 -25.21 -22.58
CA HIS A 97 -9.24 -23.84 -22.56
C HIS A 97 -10.77 -23.76 -22.57
N LEU A 98 -11.30 -22.94 -21.68
CA LEU A 98 -12.70 -22.56 -21.62
C LEU A 98 -12.87 -21.16 -22.23
N PRO A 99 -14.12 -20.77 -22.60
CA PRO A 99 -14.41 -19.38 -22.95
C PRO A 99 -13.94 -18.43 -21.85
N PHE A 100 -13.41 -17.28 -22.26
CA PHE A 100 -12.96 -16.25 -21.34
C PHE A 100 -14.11 -15.80 -20.42
N ASN A 101 -13.83 -15.69 -19.12
CA ASN A 101 -14.78 -15.26 -18.12
C ASN A 101 -14.23 -14.02 -17.40
N GLU A 102 -14.87 -12.88 -17.66
CA GLU A 102 -14.47 -11.58 -17.14
C GLU A 102 -14.50 -11.50 -15.62
N SER A 103 -15.52 -12.12 -14.99
CA SER A 103 -15.68 -12.10 -13.53
C SER A 103 -14.51 -12.78 -12.82
N ILE A 104 -14.04 -13.91 -13.37
CA ILE A 104 -12.89 -14.65 -12.82
C ILE A 104 -11.60 -13.84 -13.02
N ALA A 105 -11.41 -13.23 -14.20
CA ALA A 105 -10.24 -12.38 -14.45
C ALA A 105 -10.19 -11.17 -13.51
N PHE A 106 -11.33 -10.53 -13.23
CA PHE A 106 -11.40 -9.43 -12.28
C PHE A 106 -11.17 -9.85 -10.83
N GLU A 107 -11.56 -11.05 -10.42
CA GLU A 107 -11.23 -11.60 -9.11
C GLU A 107 -9.70 -11.75 -8.93
N TYR A 108 -9.02 -12.33 -9.93
CA TYR A 108 -7.56 -12.40 -9.91
C TYR A 108 -6.89 -11.03 -9.96
N PHE A 109 -7.45 -10.08 -10.72
CA PHE A 109 -6.95 -8.72 -10.76
C PHE A 109 -7.01 -8.04 -9.39
N GLN A 110 -8.11 -8.23 -8.63
CA GLN A 110 -8.21 -7.74 -7.25
C GLN A 110 -7.17 -8.40 -6.34
N ASN A 111 -6.97 -9.72 -6.43
CA ASN A 111 -5.98 -10.44 -5.63
C ASN A 111 -4.54 -9.94 -5.91
N ILE A 112 -4.22 -9.63 -7.16
CA ILE A 112 -2.92 -9.09 -7.57
C ILE A 112 -2.69 -7.68 -7.00
N MET A 113 -3.70 -6.80 -7.03
CA MET A 113 -3.63 -5.49 -6.38
C MET A 113 -3.46 -5.61 -4.86
N VAL A 114 -4.18 -6.54 -4.22
CA VAL A 114 -4.07 -6.80 -2.78
C VAL A 114 -2.69 -7.34 -2.40
N TYR A 115 -2.08 -8.17 -3.25
CA TYR A 115 -0.74 -8.70 -3.03
C TYR A 115 0.35 -7.61 -3.04
N GLY A 116 0.09 -6.50 -3.74
CA GLY A 116 0.96 -5.32 -3.74
C GLY A 116 1.50 -4.94 -5.12
N ALA A 117 1.01 -5.53 -6.22
CA ALA A 117 1.29 -5.01 -7.54
C ALA A 117 0.69 -3.61 -7.69
N GLN A 118 1.48 -2.66 -8.20
CA GLN A 118 1.13 -1.24 -8.24
C GLN A 118 0.98 -0.72 -9.65
N SER A 119 1.64 -1.31 -10.65
CA SER A 119 1.56 -0.88 -12.04
C SER A 119 0.90 -1.92 -12.94
N PHE A 120 0.11 -1.44 -13.90
CA PHE A 120 -0.67 -2.27 -14.79
C PHE A 120 -0.55 -1.75 -16.21
N VAL A 121 0.07 -2.56 -17.07
CA VAL A 121 0.11 -2.30 -18.51
C VAL A 121 -1.18 -2.83 -19.12
N VAL A 122 -1.90 -1.96 -19.81
CA VAL A 122 -3.21 -2.25 -20.40
C VAL A 122 -3.15 -1.94 -21.88
N ASP A 123 -3.25 -2.98 -22.70
CA ASP A 123 -3.35 -2.82 -24.14
C ASP A 123 -4.82 -2.55 -24.48
N ILE A 124 -5.10 -1.38 -25.07
CA ILE A 124 -6.46 -0.94 -25.41
C ILE A 124 -6.62 -0.73 -26.92
N GLU A 125 -7.80 -1.03 -27.43
CA GLU A 125 -8.19 -0.82 -28.84
C GLU A 125 -9.63 -0.25 -28.91
N VAL A 126 -10.02 0.24 -30.08
CA VAL A 126 -11.40 0.70 -30.29
C VAL A 126 -12.29 -0.46 -30.73
N GLY A 127 -13.23 -0.83 -29.85
CA GLY A 127 -14.20 -1.88 -30.08
C GLY A 127 -15.30 -1.48 -31.07
N MET A 128 -16.17 -2.45 -31.43
CA MET A 128 -17.22 -2.27 -32.44
C MET A 128 -18.25 -1.18 -32.10
N ASN A 129 -18.41 -0.84 -30.81
CA ASN A 129 -19.34 0.18 -30.32
C ASN A 129 -18.70 1.57 -30.16
N TYR A 130 -17.53 1.81 -30.75
CA TYR A 130 -16.75 3.04 -30.56
C TYR A 130 -16.46 3.33 -29.07
N SER A 131 -16.08 2.29 -28.35
CA SER A 131 -15.67 2.34 -26.95
C SER A 131 -14.29 1.71 -26.79
N TRP A 132 -13.54 2.17 -25.79
CA TRP A 132 -12.26 1.56 -25.43
C TRP A 132 -12.49 0.19 -24.81
N VAL A 133 -11.91 -0.84 -25.43
CA VAL A 133 -11.91 -2.21 -24.94
C VAL A 133 -10.48 -2.69 -24.73
N LEU A 134 -10.30 -3.65 -23.82
CA LEU A 134 -9.01 -4.34 -23.68
C LEU A 134 -8.77 -5.18 -24.94
N LYS A 135 -7.56 -5.06 -25.48
CA LYS A 135 -7.16 -5.70 -26.74
C LYS A 135 -7.45 -7.21 -26.74
N GLU A 136 -8.06 -7.68 -27.84
CA GLU A 136 -8.48 -9.07 -28.06
C GLU A 136 -9.60 -9.58 -27.14
N THR A 137 -10.25 -8.69 -26.40
CA THR A 137 -11.39 -8.99 -25.53
C THR A 137 -12.56 -8.05 -25.82
N ASP A 138 -13.74 -8.35 -25.26
CA ASP A 138 -14.90 -7.46 -25.29
C ASP A 138 -15.04 -6.66 -23.97
N VAL A 139 -14.06 -6.77 -23.07
CA VAL A 139 -14.05 -6.10 -21.75
C VAL A 139 -13.85 -4.60 -21.95
N LEU A 140 -14.76 -3.79 -21.40
CA LEU A 140 -14.64 -2.34 -21.46
C LEU A 140 -13.53 -1.85 -20.53
N LEU A 141 -12.77 -0.83 -20.97
CA LEU A 141 -11.79 -0.15 -20.12
C LEU A 141 -12.46 0.44 -18.86
N SER A 142 -13.71 0.89 -18.96
CA SER A 142 -14.47 1.40 -17.82
C SER A 142 -14.66 0.36 -16.72
N ASP A 143 -14.83 -0.91 -17.07
CA ASP A 143 -15.08 -1.98 -16.10
C ASP A 143 -13.81 -2.29 -15.30
N LEU A 144 -12.64 -2.30 -15.97
CA LEU A 144 -11.34 -2.38 -15.33
C LEU A 144 -11.11 -1.19 -14.36
N LEU A 145 -11.42 0.03 -14.81
CA LEU A 145 -11.29 1.24 -13.98
C LEU A 145 -12.22 1.20 -12.76
N ILE A 146 -13.43 0.66 -12.88
CA ILE A 146 -14.33 0.44 -11.74
C ILE A 146 -13.68 -0.51 -10.71
N GLN A 147 -13.00 -1.58 -11.14
CA GLN A 147 -12.27 -2.45 -10.21
C GLN A 147 -11.16 -1.69 -9.46
N MET A 148 -10.39 -0.85 -10.17
CA MET A 148 -9.36 -0.01 -9.56
C MET A 148 -9.97 1.00 -8.57
N ARG A 149 -11.10 1.63 -8.91
CA ARG A 149 -11.84 2.55 -8.02
C ARG A 149 -12.27 1.85 -6.73
N ASN A 150 -12.82 0.64 -6.84
CA ASN A 150 -13.28 -0.14 -5.70
C ASN A 150 -12.10 -0.47 -4.76
N PHE A 151 -10.97 -0.88 -5.33
CA PHE A 151 -9.73 -1.12 -4.58
C PHE A 151 -9.21 0.15 -3.88
N ILE A 152 -9.14 1.28 -4.60
CA ILE A 152 -8.72 2.58 -4.03
C ILE A 152 -9.64 2.98 -2.87
N SER A 153 -10.95 2.81 -3.04
CA SER A 153 -11.94 3.17 -2.02
C SER A 153 -11.83 2.28 -0.78
N ALA A 154 -11.62 0.97 -0.95
CA ALA A 154 -11.42 0.02 0.15
C ALA A 154 -10.11 0.27 0.92
N THR A 155 -9.07 0.76 0.22
CA THR A 155 -7.74 1.05 0.79
C THR A 155 -7.53 2.53 1.09
N ASN A 156 -8.59 3.33 1.20
CA ASN A 156 -8.50 4.77 1.42
C ASN A 156 -8.23 5.15 2.88
N ASN A 157 -7.10 4.69 3.42
CA ASN A 157 -6.62 5.02 4.76
C ASN A 157 -5.08 5.04 4.78
N ASN A 158 -4.49 5.55 5.88
CA ASN A 158 -3.03 5.70 5.98
C ASN A 158 -2.27 4.37 6.12
N LEU A 159 -2.95 3.27 6.45
CA LEU A 159 -2.32 1.97 6.67
C LEU A 159 -2.17 1.18 5.37
N TYR A 160 -3.22 1.16 4.55
CA TYR A 160 -3.33 0.31 3.36
C TYR A 160 -3.22 1.11 2.04
N GLY A 161 -3.07 2.44 2.13
CA GLY A 161 -2.99 3.28 0.95
C GLY A 161 -1.72 3.06 0.12
N ASN A 162 -1.89 2.84 -1.18
CA ASN A 162 -0.85 2.69 -2.20
C ASN A 162 -1.14 3.54 -3.44
N VAL A 163 -0.10 3.93 -4.17
CA VAL A 163 -0.21 4.58 -5.48
C VAL A 163 -0.27 3.51 -6.56
N LEU A 164 -1.22 3.66 -7.49
CA LEU A 164 -1.36 2.79 -8.66
C LEU A 164 -0.90 3.54 -9.92
N MET A 165 -0.29 2.81 -10.84
CA MET A 165 0.11 3.30 -12.15
C MET A 165 -0.62 2.53 -13.26
N LEU A 166 -1.37 3.25 -14.06
CA LEU A 166 -2.06 2.72 -15.24
C LEU A 166 -1.23 3.10 -16.47
N LEU A 167 -0.59 2.12 -17.08
CA LEU A 167 0.25 2.31 -18.26
C LEU A 167 -0.53 1.86 -19.49
N LEU A 168 -0.99 2.82 -20.29
CA LEU A 168 -1.85 2.59 -21.43
C LEU A 168 -1.01 2.37 -22.69
N ARG A 169 -1.21 1.22 -23.34
CA ARG A 169 -0.70 0.96 -24.68
C ARG A 169 -1.86 1.01 -25.66
N VAL A 170 -1.88 2.03 -26.51
CA VAL A 170 -2.97 2.24 -27.45
C VAL A 170 -2.65 1.54 -28.77
N ASP A 171 -3.50 0.60 -29.16
CA ASP A 171 -3.50 0.06 -30.52
C ASP A 171 -4.29 1.01 -31.43
N PRO A 172 -3.68 1.60 -32.48
CA PRO A 172 -4.34 2.57 -33.35
C PRO A 172 -5.32 1.91 -34.34
N THR A 173 -5.77 0.68 -34.08
CA THR A 173 -6.72 -0.03 -34.95
C THR A 173 -8.15 0.04 -34.41
N ILE A 174 -9.12 0.12 -35.32
CA ILE A 174 -10.55 -0.03 -35.04
C ILE A 174 -11.08 -1.28 -35.72
N LYS A 175 -11.88 -2.04 -34.99
CA LYS A 175 -12.64 -3.19 -35.52
C LYS A 175 -13.96 -2.70 -36.12
N LEU A 176 -14.05 -2.68 -37.45
CA LEU A 176 -15.27 -2.33 -38.17
C LEU A 176 -15.97 -3.58 -38.69
N ALA A 177 -17.28 -3.68 -38.46
CA ALA A 177 -18.10 -4.72 -39.07
C ALA A 177 -18.43 -4.32 -40.52
N SER A 178 -18.05 -5.14 -41.50
CA SER A 178 -18.48 -4.95 -42.88
C SER A 178 -19.99 -5.20 -42.99
N ALA A 179 -20.74 -4.15 -43.36
CA ALA A 179 -22.17 -4.24 -43.65
C ALA A 179 -22.51 -5.24 -44.77
N ARG A 180 -21.54 -5.58 -45.65
CA ARG A 180 -21.77 -6.48 -46.79
C ARG A 180 -21.46 -7.95 -46.49
N ASN A 181 -20.46 -8.25 -45.67
CA ASN A 181 -19.95 -9.63 -45.52
C ASN A 181 -19.98 -10.19 -44.09
N LYS A 182 -20.47 -9.44 -43.09
CA LYS A 182 -20.33 -9.81 -41.66
C LYS A 182 -18.89 -10.13 -41.23
N THR A 183 -17.89 -9.75 -42.03
CA THR A 183 -16.47 -9.88 -41.69
C THR A 183 -16.01 -8.63 -40.98
N ILE A 184 -15.31 -8.81 -39.86
CA ILE A 184 -14.65 -7.73 -39.14
C ILE A 184 -13.36 -7.40 -39.90
N TYR A 185 -13.13 -6.12 -40.21
CA TYR A 185 -11.85 -5.65 -40.76
C TYR A 185 -11.25 -4.60 -39.83
N ASN A 186 -9.92 -4.58 -39.77
CA ASN A 186 -9.18 -3.60 -38.99
C ASN A 186 -8.84 -2.41 -39.90
N SER A 187 -9.15 -1.19 -39.46
CA SER A 187 -8.62 0.03 -40.09
C SER A 187 -7.82 0.83 -39.08
N ARG A 188 -6.80 1.56 -39.53
CA ARG A 188 -6.05 2.47 -38.67
C ARG A 188 -6.86 3.74 -38.42
N LEU A 189 -7.08 4.10 -37.16
CA LEU A 189 -7.70 5.36 -36.76
C LEU A 189 -6.64 6.46 -36.74
N ASN A 190 -6.96 7.58 -37.36
CA ASN A 190 -6.28 8.84 -37.08
C ASN A 190 -7.10 9.55 -35.99
N PHE A 191 -6.51 9.65 -34.81
CA PHE A 191 -7.11 10.33 -33.68
C PHE A 191 -7.12 11.84 -33.94
N THR A 192 -8.29 12.40 -34.23
CA THR A 192 -8.51 13.84 -34.44
C THR A 192 -9.66 14.32 -33.55
N ASP A 193 -9.69 15.60 -33.19
CA ASP A 193 -10.73 16.18 -32.33
C ASP A 193 -12.16 15.91 -32.82
N ASP A 194 -12.36 15.90 -34.15
CA ASP A 194 -13.66 15.62 -34.77
C ASP A 194 -14.19 14.22 -34.44
N LEU A 195 -13.31 13.22 -34.31
CA LEU A 195 -13.68 11.86 -33.94
C LEU A 195 -14.30 11.80 -32.53
N PHE A 196 -13.74 12.55 -31.58
CA PHE A 196 -14.20 12.56 -30.18
C PHE A 196 -15.52 13.30 -30.01
N ASN A 197 -15.72 14.37 -30.78
CA ASN A 197 -17.01 15.06 -30.83
C ASN A 197 -18.12 14.14 -31.38
N LYS A 198 -17.77 13.31 -32.37
CA LYS A 198 -18.71 12.33 -32.94
C LYS A 198 -18.95 11.13 -32.04
N PHE A 199 -17.94 10.68 -31.31
CA PHE A 199 -18.00 9.52 -30.43
C PHE A 199 -17.51 9.87 -29.03
N PRO A 200 -18.38 10.43 -28.17
CA PRO A 200 -18.02 10.83 -26.80
C PRO A 200 -17.45 9.68 -25.96
N ASN A 201 -17.82 8.43 -26.26
CA ASN A 201 -17.31 7.23 -25.60
C ASN A 201 -15.83 6.95 -25.88
N LEU A 202 -15.20 7.68 -26.82
CA LEU A 202 -13.76 7.62 -27.04
C LEU A 202 -13.01 8.65 -26.17
N ASN A 203 -13.69 9.61 -25.54
CA ASN A 203 -13.04 10.60 -24.69
C ASN A 203 -12.50 9.94 -23.40
N ILE A 204 -11.21 9.60 -23.40
CA ILE A 204 -10.55 8.89 -22.31
C ILE A 204 -10.51 9.72 -21.02
N THR A 205 -10.39 11.05 -21.12
CA THR A 205 -10.45 11.95 -19.97
C THR A 205 -11.83 11.87 -19.30
N GLY A 206 -12.90 11.87 -20.10
CA GLY A 206 -14.27 11.70 -19.61
C GLY A 206 -14.50 10.34 -18.95
N ILE A 207 -13.93 9.26 -19.50
CA ILE A 207 -14.02 7.92 -18.91
C ILE A 207 -13.31 7.88 -17.56
N LEU A 208 -12.08 8.40 -17.47
CA LEU A 208 -11.30 8.42 -16.22
C LEU A 208 -12.00 9.24 -15.13
N ASP A 209 -12.55 10.39 -15.47
CA ASP A 209 -13.26 11.23 -14.51
C ASP A 209 -14.57 10.59 -14.03
N ASN A 210 -15.36 10.00 -14.93
CA ASN A 210 -16.62 9.35 -14.57
C ASN A 210 -16.43 8.06 -13.75
N THR A 211 -15.38 7.30 -14.03
CA THR A 211 -15.14 5.99 -13.39
C THR A 211 -14.35 6.10 -12.09
N ILE A 212 -13.18 6.74 -12.10
CA ILE A 212 -12.31 6.89 -10.93
C ILE A 212 -12.65 8.16 -10.15
N GLY A 213 -12.80 9.28 -10.86
CA GLY A 213 -12.96 10.62 -10.30
C GLY A 213 -11.65 11.40 -10.16
N ARG A 214 -11.66 12.67 -10.58
CA ARG A 214 -10.51 13.60 -10.49
C ARG A 214 -9.83 13.66 -9.12
N SER A 215 -10.56 13.43 -8.02
CA SER A 215 -9.99 13.48 -6.67
C SER A 215 -8.86 12.49 -6.44
N PHE A 216 -8.91 11.30 -7.08
CA PHE A 216 -7.90 10.27 -6.92
C PHE A 216 -6.79 10.30 -7.98
N ILE A 217 -7.01 10.96 -9.11
CA ILE A 217 -6.06 11.00 -10.24
C ILE A 217 -5.10 12.18 -10.08
N TYR A 218 -3.81 11.91 -10.18
CA TYR A 218 -2.76 12.92 -10.34
C TYR A 218 -2.56 13.21 -11.83
N THR A 219 -2.71 14.46 -12.23
CA THR A 219 -2.77 14.87 -13.65
C THR A 219 -1.58 15.73 -14.06
N PRO A 220 -1.28 15.87 -15.36
CA PRO A 220 -0.29 16.84 -15.86
C PRO A 220 -0.49 18.27 -15.32
N SER A 221 -1.74 18.71 -15.15
CA SER A 221 -2.05 20.00 -14.51
C SER A 221 -1.66 20.09 -13.04
N ASP A 222 -1.69 18.97 -12.29
CA ASP A 222 -1.19 18.94 -10.91
C ASP A 222 0.35 19.05 -10.87
N PHE A 223 1.04 18.54 -11.90
CA PHE A 223 2.49 18.55 -12.00
C PHE A 223 3.06 19.95 -12.23
N LEU A 224 2.43 20.75 -13.09
CA LEU A 224 2.86 22.12 -13.42
C LEU A 224 2.80 23.10 -12.23
N GLY A 225 2.17 22.73 -11.11
CA GLY A 225 2.06 23.55 -9.89
C GLY A 225 2.95 23.10 -8.73
N THR A 226 3.94 22.23 -8.96
CA THR A 226 4.73 21.58 -7.89
C THR A 226 6.06 22.29 -7.68
N TYR A 227 6.19 23.07 -6.59
CA TYR A 227 7.38 23.87 -6.28
C TYR A 227 8.29 23.30 -5.17
N ASP A 228 8.02 22.10 -4.64
CA ASP A 228 8.74 21.59 -3.47
C ASP A 228 9.49 20.27 -3.72
N PRO A 229 10.81 20.29 -3.94
CA PRO A 229 11.67 19.16 -3.59
C PRO A 229 12.37 19.41 -2.24
N PRO A 230 12.21 18.53 -1.24
CA PRO A 230 13.16 18.48 -0.12
C PRO A 230 14.47 17.78 -0.50
N TYR A 231 14.57 17.16 -1.69
CA TYR A 231 15.65 16.28 -2.09
C TYR A 231 15.80 16.27 -3.63
N SER A 232 16.46 17.28 -4.21
CA SER A 232 16.88 17.23 -5.62
C SER A 232 18.35 17.61 -5.77
N ILE A 233 19.04 16.89 -6.64
CA ILE A 233 20.43 17.15 -7.04
C ILE A 233 20.47 18.17 -8.19
N ASP A 234 19.32 18.46 -8.81
CA ASP A 234 19.23 19.22 -10.05
C ASP A 234 18.33 20.47 -9.93
N ASN A 235 18.66 21.52 -10.68
CA ASN A 235 18.05 22.86 -10.67
C ASN A 235 16.81 22.97 -11.60
N SER A 236 16.16 21.87 -11.95
CA SER A 236 14.96 21.92 -12.80
C SER A 236 13.81 22.63 -12.06
N THR A 237 12.88 23.28 -12.78
CA THR A 237 11.80 24.02 -12.12
C THR A 237 10.60 23.15 -11.76
N ASN A 238 10.52 21.94 -12.30
CA ASN A 238 9.39 21.03 -12.14
C ASN A 238 9.87 19.69 -11.58
N PHE A 239 9.48 19.36 -10.36
CA PHE A 239 9.81 18.09 -9.72
C PHE A 239 8.57 17.25 -9.51
N TRP A 240 8.75 15.93 -9.62
CA TRP A 240 7.75 14.99 -9.16
C TRP A 240 7.59 15.10 -7.64
N PRO A 241 6.36 15.08 -7.11
CA PRO A 241 6.16 15.13 -5.67
C PRO A 241 6.76 13.89 -4.99
N THR A 242 7.10 14.02 -3.72
CA THR A 242 7.46 12.84 -2.91
C THR A 242 6.25 11.92 -2.73
N LEU A 243 6.50 10.63 -2.52
CA LEU A 243 5.45 9.63 -2.29
C LEU A 243 4.52 10.05 -1.14
N GLY A 244 5.09 10.56 -0.04
CA GLY A 244 4.34 11.07 1.09
C GLY A 244 3.50 12.30 0.75
N ALA A 245 4.06 13.26 -0.01
CA ALA A 245 3.32 14.44 -0.45
C ALA A 245 2.15 14.07 -1.38
N LEU A 246 2.36 13.12 -2.29
CA LEU A 246 1.32 12.63 -3.19
C LEU A 246 0.18 11.93 -2.43
N MET A 247 0.51 10.96 -1.56
CA MET A 247 -0.48 10.14 -0.88
C MET A 247 -1.19 10.84 0.28
N TYR A 248 -0.45 11.56 1.13
CA TYR A 248 -1.01 12.13 2.36
C TYR A 248 -1.37 13.61 2.20
N GLY A 249 -0.55 14.36 1.47
CA GLY A 249 -0.81 15.77 1.19
C GLY A 249 -1.90 15.96 0.14
N ARG A 250 -1.67 15.46 -1.08
CA ARG A 250 -2.57 15.63 -2.23
C ARG A 250 -3.65 14.55 -2.32
N ARG A 251 -3.53 13.46 -1.56
CA ARG A 251 -4.47 12.31 -1.54
C ARG A 251 -4.72 11.70 -2.92
N LYS A 252 -3.72 11.74 -3.79
CA LYS A 252 -3.79 11.10 -5.11
C LYS A 252 -3.33 9.65 -5.00
N ARG A 253 -3.97 8.79 -5.78
CA ARG A 253 -3.86 7.34 -5.69
C ARG A 253 -3.66 6.67 -7.07
N LEU A 254 -3.87 7.39 -8.17
CA LEU A 254 -3.71 6.89 -9.53
C LEU A 254 -2.90 7.88 -10.39
N LEU A 255 -1.92 7.36 -11.13
CA LEU A 255 -1.29 8.02 -12.25
C LEU A 255 -1.62 7.24 -13.52
N ALA A 256 -2.05 7.93 -14.57
CA ALA A 256 -2.23 7.33 -15.89
C ALA A 256 -1.15 7.87 -16.83
N MET A 257 -0.47 6.97 -17.53
CA MET A 257 0.58 7.33 -18.48
C MET A 257 0.38 6.54 -19.77
N GLU A 258 0.72 7.14 -20.90
CA GLU A 258 0.75 6.46 -22.18
C GLU A 258 2.16 5.93 -22.46
N ILE A 259 2.25 4.67 -22.88
CA ILE A 259 3.52 4.07 -23.37
C ILE A 259 3.73 4.41 -24.85
N THR A 260 2.65 4.46 -25.61
CA THR A 260 2.63 4.83 -27.03
C THR A 260 2.62 6.35 -27.22
N ASN A 261 2.63 6.81 -28.48
CA ASN A 261 2.55 8.22 -28.88
C ASN A 261 1.19 8.56 -29.53
N SER A 262 0.14 7.82 -29.20
CA SER A 262 -1.18 7.96 -29.82
C SER A 262 -1.97 9.15 -29.26
N PHE A 263 -1.78 9.51 -27.98
CA PHE A 263 -2.42 10.68 -27.38
C PHE A 263 -1.59 11.96 -27.42
N ASP A 264 -0.36 11.93 -27.95
CA ASP A 264 0.44 13.15 -28.18
C ASP A 264 -0.31 14.18 -29.04
N ALA A 265 -1.17 13.69 -29.95
CA ALA A 265 -2.01 14.55 -30.80
C ALA A 265 -3.27 15.08 -30.09
N LEU A 266 -3.58 14.61 -28.88
CA LEU A 266 -4.89 14.78 -28.23
C LEU A 266 -4.88 15.49 -26.88
N GLU A 267 -3.71 15.93 -26.40
CA GLU A 267 -3.52 16.60 -25.10
C GLU A 267 -4.50 16.12 -24.03
N SER A 268 -4.47 14.82 -23.70
CA SER A 268 -5.30 14.30 -22.61
C SER A 268 -4.86 14.96 -21.32
N ASN A 269 -5.74 15.79 -20.73
CA ASN A 269 -5.46 16.52 -19.50
C ASN A 269 -5.16 15.62 -18.28
N TYR A 270 -5.36 14.30 -18.40
CA TYR A 270 -5.27 13.34 -17.30
C TYR A 270 -4.14 12.32 -17.49
N ILE A 271 -3.59 12.20 -18.70
CA ILE A 271 -2.62 11.16 -19.06
C ILE A 271 -1.28 11.82 -19.34
N PHE A 272 -0.22 11.35 -18.68
CA PHE A 272 1.15 11.75 -19.01
C PHE A 272 1.61 11.05 -20.30
N THR A 273 2.37 11.75 -21.13
CA THR A 273 2.89 11.19 -22.38
C THR A 273 4.10 10.29 -22.10
N ASN A 274 4.55 9.55 -23.11
CA ASN A 274 5.68 8.64 -22.95
C ASN A 274 7.02 9.36 -22.68
N HIS A 275 7.11 10.67 -22.92
CA HIS A 275 8.29 11.48 -22.58
C HIS A 275 8.54 11.59 -21.07
N ASN A 276 7.53 11.31 -20.24
CA ASN A 276 7.61 11.39 -18.79
C ASN A 276 8.11 10.10 -18.12
N LEU A 277 8.42 9.05 -18.88
CA LEU A 277 8.80 7.75 -18.35
C LEU A 277 9.80 7.03 -19.26
N THR A 278 10.54 6.07 -18.71
CA THR A 278 11.43 5.19 -19.49
C THR A 278 10.82 3.80 -19.50
N TYR A 279 10.39 3.32 -20.67
CA TYR A 279 9.73 2.03 -20.81
C TYR A 279 10.39 1.18 -21.88
N ASP A 280 11.06 0.13 -21.43
CA ASP A 280 11.79 -0.81 -22.27
C ASP A 280 11.04 -2.13 -22.39
N VAL A 281 11.00 -2.71 -23.60
CA VAL A 281 10.26 -3.95 -23.89
C VAL A 281 11.19 -5.04 -24.41
N GLY A 282 11.03 -6.25 -23.87
CA GLY A 282 11.72 -7.47 -24.30
C GLY A 282 12.95 -7.78 -23.48
N ASN A 283 13.82 -8.65 -24.02
CA ASN A 283 15.08 -9.06 -23.37
C ASN A 283 16.15 -7.98 -23.55
N VAL A 284 15.85 -6.76 -23.10
CA VAL A 284 16.79 -5.64 -23.18
C VAL A 284 17.94 -5.93 -22.24
N SER A 285 19.16 -5.90 -22.77
CA SER A 285 20.41 -6.09 -22.02
C SER A 285 20.75 -4.85 -21.19
N ILE A 286 19.80 -4.37 -20.38
CA ILE A 286 20.02 -3.25 -19.49
C ILE A 286 20.95 -3.72 -18.38
N SER A 287 22.14 -3.13 -18.32
CA SER A 287 23.08 -3.38 -17.25
C SER A 287 22.68 -2.58 -16.01
N CYS A 288 22.80 -3.22 -14.86
CA CYS A 288 22.64 -2.52 -13.60
C CYS A 288 23.80 -1.55 -13.36
N PRO A 289 23.56 -0.40 -12.72
CA PRO A 289 24.62 0.56 -12.41
C PRO A 289 25.70 -0.10 -11.55
N TYR A 290 26.97 0.11 -11.89
CA TYR A 290 28.11 -0.50 -11.21
C TYR A 290 29.07 0.50 -10.56
N ASN A 291 28.94 1.79 -10.88
CA ASN A 291 29.77 2.83 -10.32
C ASN A 291 28.93 4.05 -9.94
N ARG A 292 29.55 4.98 -9.21
CA ARG A 292 28.89 6.17 -8.69
C ARG A 292 28.23 7.03 -9.77
N ASP A 293 28.90 7.26 -10.90
CA ASP A 293 28.37 8.12 -11.96
C ASP A 293 27.11 7.49 -12.57
N GLN A 294 27.11 6.17 -12.73
CA GLN A 294 25.92 5.45 -13.19
C GLN A 294 24.77 5.43 -12.19
N PHE A 295 25.06 5.41 -10.88
CA PHE A 295 24.00 5.58 -9.88
C PHE A 295 23.34 6.94 -9.97
N ILE A 296 24.13 8.00 -10.21
CA ILE A 296 23.63 9.36 -10.41
C ILE A 296 22.77 9.40 -11.68
N SER A 297 23.28 8.95 -12.83
CA SER A 297 22.51 8.91 -14.09
C SER A 297 21.24 8.05 -13.98
N ALA A 298 21.29 6.92 -13.27
CA ALA A 298 20.12 6.08 -13.04
C ALA A 298 19.09 6.76 -12.11
N SER A 299 19.52 7.64 -11.20
CA SER A 299 18.64 8.42 -10.33
C SER A 299 18.03 9.66 -10.99
N GLU A 300 18.60 10.12 -12.10
CA GLU A 300 18.06 11.19 -12.95
C GLU A 300 17.00 10.68 -13.94
N THR A 301 17.00 9.37 -14.21
CA THR A 301 16.05 8.74 -15.12
C THR A 301 14.68 8.58 -14.43
N THR A 302 13.63 9.17 -15.01
CA THR A 302 12.26 9.11 -14.47
C THR A 302 11.57 7.80 -14.82
N PHE A 303 10.85 7.21 -13.86
CA PHE A 303 10.00 6.01 -14.01
C PHE A 303 10.60 4.92 -14.91
N LYS A 304 11.47 4.09 -14.34
CA LYS A 304 12.20 3.03 -15.05
C LYS A 304 11.39 1.73 -15.09
N PHE A 305 10.66 1.49 -16.18
CA PHE A 305 9.89 0.27 -16.40
C PHE A 305 10.59 -0.65 -17.39
N LEU A 306 10.62 -1.94 -17.06
CA LEU A 306 11.11 -2.98 -17.97
C LEU A 306 10.03 -4.04 -18.11
N GLU A 307 9.55 -4.29 -19.33
CA GLU A 307 8.57 -5.32 -19.63
C GLU A 307 9.22 -6.52 -20.29
N ALA A 308 9.18 -7.67 -19.62
CA ALA A 308 9.68 -8.91 -20.18
C ALA A 308 8.98 -10.13 -19.57
N ARG A 309 9.33 -11.30 -20.10
CA ARG A 309 9.06 -12.56 -19.42
C ARG A 309 10.24 -12.86 -18.53
N TYR A 310 9.97 -12.98 -17.24
CA TYR A 310 10.99 -13.13 -16.22
C TYR A 310 11.00 -14.52 -15.59
N THR A 311 12.19 -14.89 -15.15
CA THR A 311 12.45 -15.84 -14.09
C THR A 311 12.56 -15.10 -12.75
N LYS A 312 12.43 -15.82 -11.64
CA LYS A 312 12.55 -15.24 -10.29
C LYS A 312 13.86 -14.47 -10.08
N SER A 313 14.99 -15.03 -10.53
CA SER A 313 16.31 -14.41 -10.41
C SER A 313 16.45 -13.11 -11.20
N GLU A 314 15.83 -13.02 -12.38
CA GLU A 314 15.84 -11.79 -13.19
C GLU A 314 15.03 -10.69 -12.49
N VAL A 315 13.87 -11.04 -11.90
CA VAL A 315 13.09 -10.07 -11.13
C VAL A 315 13.87 -9.54 -9.93
N GLU A 316 14.51 -10.41 -9.16
CA GLU A 316 15.36 -10.04 -8.01
C GLU A 316 16.50 -9.10 -8.45
N MET A 317 17.15 -9.41 -9.58
CA MET A 317 18.21 -8.58 -10.14
C MET A 317 17.69 -7.19 -10.55
N TYR A 318 16.68 -7.09 -11.41
CA TYR A 318 16.21 -5.81 -11.93
C TYR A 318 15.58 -4.93 -10.84
N SER A 319 14.81 -5.53 -9.93
CA SER A 319 14.22 -4.82 -8.78
C SER A 319 15.32 -4.29 -7.86
N GLY A 320 16.36 -5.08 -7.60
CA GLY A 320 17.55 -4.66 -6.85
C GLY A 320 18.35 -3.55 -7.54
N CYS A 321 18.19 -3.38 -8.85
CA CYS A 321 18.80 -2.31 -9.63
C CYS A 321 17.93 -1.06 -9.77
N GLY A 322 16.78 -1.01 -9.08
CA GLY A 322 15.87 0.14 -9.09
C GLY A 322 15.01 0.24 -10.35
N TYR A 323 14.90 -0.84 -11.14
CA TYR A 323 13.91 -0.94 -12.21
C TYR A 323 12.61 -1.51 -11.67
N SER A 324 11.51 -1.12 -12.30
CA SER A 324 10.17 -1.63 -12.02
C SER A 324 9.82 -2.70 -13.05
N PRO A 325 9.88 -3.99 -12.69
CA PRO A 325 9.57 -5.07 -13.63
C PRO A 325 8.07 -5.12 -13.92
N MET A 326 7.72 -5.12 -15.21
CA MET A 326 6.38 -5.38 -15.74
C MET A 326 6.31 -6.82 -16.22
N ILE A 327 5.77 -7.71 -15.40
CA ILE A 327 5.75 -9.15 -15.70
C ILE A 327 4.79 -9.43 -16.86
N ALA A 328 5.32 -9.95 -17.97
CA ALA A 328 4.57 -10.37 -19.16
C ALA A 328 4.58 -11.89 -19.38
N ASN A 329 4.91 -12.66 -18.33
CA ASN A 329 4.76 -14.12 -18.31
C ASN A 329 3.29 -14.49 -18.56
N ARG A 330 3.07 -15.57 -19.32
CA ARG A 330 1.72 -16.10 -19.55
C ARG A 330 1.38 -17.10 -18.47
N PHE A 331 0.19 -16.96 -17.90
CA PHE A 331 -0.36 -17.86 -16.90
C PHE A 331 -1.74 -18.33 -17.36
N ASP A 332 -2.24 -19.38 -16.73
CA ASP A 332 -3.62 -19.83 -16.83
C ASP A 332 -4.25 -19.84 -15.43
N SER A 333 -5.56 -20.02 -15.36
CA SER A 333 -6.29 -20.00 -14.10
C SER A 333 -5.88 -21.12 -13.13
N ALA A 334 -5.16 -22.16 -13.58
CA ALA A 334 -4.67 -23.24 -12.74
C ALA A 334 -3.26 -22.97 -12.18
N ASN A 335 -2.42 -22.23 -12.89
CA ASN A 335 -1.03 -21.95 -12.51
C ASN A 335 -0.76 -20.49 -12.11
N ILE A 336 -1.77 -19.62 -12.10
CA ILE A 336 -1.62 -18.19 -11.80
C ILE A 336 -0.96 -17.91 -10.44
N THR A 337 -1.03 -18.82 -9.47
CA THR A 337 -0.35 -18.69 -8.18
C THR A 337 1.18 -18.61 -8.32
N ALA A 338 1.78 -19.12 -9.41
CA ALA A 338 3.21 -18.97 -9.70
C ALA A 338 3.62 -17.52 -9.97
N LEU A 339 2.67 -16.63 -10.26
CA LEU A 339 2.94 -15.18 -10.36
C LEU A 339 3.43 -14.61 -9.02
N ILE A 340 3.02 -15.18 -7.88
CA ILE A 340 3.44 -14.76 -6.54
C ILE A 340 4.97 -14.87 -6.39
N ASP A 341 5.58 -15.94 -6.91
CA ASP A 341 7.02 -16.16 -6.85
C ASP A 341 7.82 -15.11 -7.64
N LEU A 342 7.20 -14.51 -8.67
CA LEU A 342 7.76 -13.41 -9.43
C LEU A 342 7.46 -12.05 -8.77
N LEU A 343 6.26 -11.83 -8.24
CA LEU A 343 5.89 -10.57 -7.60
C LEU A 343 6.57 -10.35 -6.24
N ALA A 344 6.80 -11.41 -5.46
CA ALA A 344 7.37 -11.31 -4.11
C ALA A 344 8.67 -10.47 -4.05
N PRO A 345 9.73 -10.79 -4.84
CA PRO A 345 10.96 -9.99 -4.82
C PRO A 345 10.82 -8.61 -5.46
N ALA A 346 9.81 -8.40 -6.32
CA ALA A 346 9.56 -7.11 -6.95
C ALA A 346 8.89 -6.12 -5.98
N VAL A 347 7.92 -6.62 -5.22
CA VAL A 347 7.11 -5.84 -4.26
C VAL A 347 7.91 -5.51 -3.01
N VAL A 348 8.69 -6.46 -2.49
CA VAL A 348 9.54 -6.28 -1.30
C VAL A 348 10.99 -6.53 -1.68
N TRP A 349 11.75 -5.45 -1.86
CA TRP A 349 13.18 -5.51 -2.19
C TRP A 349 14.10 -5.45 -0.95
N SER A 350 13.53 -5.08 0.20
CA SER A 350 14.26 -4.69 1.40
C SER A 350 14.33 -5.81 2.44
N TRP A 351 13.18 -6.24 2.94
CA TRP A 351 13.06 -7.28 3.96
C TRP A 351 13.33 -8.68 3.42
N ALA A 352 13.91 -9.54 4.25
CA ALA A 352 13.96 -10.97 3.99
C ALA A 352 12.55 -11.57 3.94
N VAL A 353 12.39 -12.70 3.24
CA VAL A 353 11.12 -13.42 3.15
C VAL A 353 10.58 -13.74 4.55
N GLY A 354 9.33 -13.37 4.82
CA GLY A 354 8.68 -13.58 6.13
C GLY A 354 9.05 -12.55 7.22
N GLN A 355 9.84 -11.54 6.90
CA GLN A 355 10.12 -10.39 7.76
C GLN A 355 9.29 -9.17 7.31
N PRO A 356 9.02 -8.19 8.20
CA PRO A 356 9.33 -8.20 9.63
C PRO A 356 8.42 -9.14 10.42
N ILE A 357 8.98 -9.90 11.36
CA ILE A 357 8.19 -10.73 12.28
C ILE A 357 7.54 -9.82 13.33
N LEU A 358 6.25 -10.05 13.61
CA LEU A 358 5.58 -9.40 14.73
C LEU A 358 5.89 -10.15 16.03
N THR A 359 6.93 -9.72 16.74
CA THR A 359 7.24 -10.24 18.07
C THR A 359 6.65 -9.29 19.11
N VAL A 360 5.81 -9.84 19.99
CA VAL A 360 5.44 -9.12 21.21
C VAL A 360 6.65 -9.25 22.13
N SER A 361 7.29 -8.15 22.50
CA SER A 361 8.39 -8.15 23.47
C SER A 361 7.90 -8.69 24.80
N VAL A 362 8.01 -10.00 25.00
CA VAL A 362 7.68 -10.65 26.26
C VAL A 362 8.86 -10.38 27.20
N PRO A 363 8.66 -9.76 28.38
CA PRO A 363 9.70 -9.67 29.39
C PRO A 363 10.07 -11.10 29.80
N ARG A 364 11.19 -11.60 29.27
CA ARG A 364 11.73 -12.90 29.65
C ARG A 364 12.30 -12.76 31.07
N LYS A 365 12.08 -13.77 31.92
CA LYS A 365 12.59 -13.82 33.31
C LYS A 365 14.12 -13.89 33.43
N THR A 366 14.85 -13.79 32.31
CA THR A 366 16.30 -13.85 32.24
C THR A 366 16.88 -12.45 32.33
N SER A 367 18.11 -12.31 32.84
CA SER A 367 18.83 -11.03 33.01
C SER A 367 19.01 -10.21 31.73
N ASP A 368 18.70 -10.80 30.57
CA ASP A 368 18.93 -10.21 29.27
C ASP A 368 17.73 -9.38 28.84
N LEU A 369 17.98 -8.08 28.61
CA LEU A 369 17.00 -7.18 28.05
C LEU A 369 16.68 -7.61 26.61
N VAL A 370 15.41 -7.85 26.31
CA VAL A 370 14.94 -8.25 24.98
C VAL A 370 13.98 -7.20 24.45
N ALA A 371 14.36 -6.58 23.34
CA ALA A 371 13.50 -5.68 22.56
C ALA A 371 13.66 -6.02 21.08
N GLU A 372 12.88 -6.97 20.57
CA GLU A 372 12.91 -7.42 19.16
C GLU A 372 12.15 -6.45 18.24
N ASN A 373 12.50 -5.16 18.28
CA ASN A 373 11.81 -4.10 17.56
C ASN A 373 12.78 -3.26 16.72
N CYS A 374 14.01 -3.73 16.48
CA CYS A 374 15.01 -3.02 15.67
C CYS A 374 15.31 -3.80 14.40
N ALA A 375 15.49 -3.09 13.28
CA ALA A 375 15.83 -3.70 12.01
C ALA A 375 17.34 -3.78 11.86
N ALA A 376 17.81 -4.92 11.36
CA ALA A 376 19.21 -5.16 11.03
C ALA A 376 19.35 -5.51 9.55
N PHE A 377 20.43 -5.04 8.94
CA PHE A 377 20.85 -5.33 7.58
C PHE A 377 21.83 -6.49 7.61
N ASN A 378 21.45 -7.62 7.01
CA ASN A 378 22.35 -8.76 6.84
C ASN A 378 23.12 -8.59 5.53
N PHE A 379 24.45 -8.49 5.60
CA PHE A 379 25.28 -8.54 4.40
C PHE A 379 25.95 -9.91 4.27
N ALA A 380 25.77 -10.56 3.11
CA ALA A 380 26.44 -11.80 2.77
C ALA A 380 27.31 -11.60 1.53
N TYR A 381 28.62 -11.53 1.74
CA TYR A 381 29.67 -11.34 0.74
C TYR A 381 29.63 -12.44 -0.33
N ASN A 382 29.53 -13.71 0.08
CA ASN A 382 29.60 -14.85 -0.84
C ASN A 382 28.48 -14.85 -1.90
N ASN A 383 27.28 -14.41 -1.53
CA ASN A 383 26.12 -14.39 -2.42
C ASN A 383 25.81 -12.99 -2.97
N PHE A 384 26.66 -12.00 -2.64
CA PHE A 384 26.44 -10.60 -2.99
C PHE A 384 25.00 -10.12 -2.72
N SER A 385 24.49 -10.45 -1.53
CA SER A 385 23.09 -10.25 -1.18
C SER A 385 22.96 -9.51 0.14
N ALA A 386 21.90 -8.71 0.24
CA ALA A 386 21.52 -8.09 1.49
C ALA A 386 20.01 -8.12 1.68
N ASN A 387 19.59 -8.37 2.92
CA ASN A 387 18.19 -8.39 3.33
C ASN A 387 18.06 -7.82 4.73
N TRP A 388 16.90 -7.23 5.03
CA TRP A 388 16.61 -6.70 6.36
C TRP A 388 15.83 -7.71 7.18
N PHE A 389 16.06 -7.72 8.48
CA PHE A 389 15.35 -8.61 9.40
C PHE A 389 15.23 -7.99 10.79
N VAL A 390 14.28 -8.48 11.58
CA VAL A 390 14.05 -8.01 12.95
C VAL A 390 15.06 -8.64 13.90
N GLU A 391 15.58 -7.83 14.83
CA GLU A 391 16.61 -8.23 15.78
C GLU A 391 16.42 -7.57 17.14
N ASN A 392 17.00 -8.16 18.19
CA ASN A 392 17.04 -7.58 19.52
C ASN A 392 17.89 -6.29 19.55
N CYS A 393 17.26 -5.15 19.82
CA CYS A 393 17.86 -3.81 19.90
C CYS A 393 19.07 -3.72 20.86
N TYR A 394 19.15 -4.60 21.87
CA TYR A 394 20.26 -4.64 22.82
C TYR A 394 21.49 -5.42 22.31
N SER A 395 21.38 -6.12 21.18
CA SER A 395 22.53 -6.83 20.60
C SER A 395 23.58 -5.84 20.09
N LYS A 396 24.87 -6.21 20.24
CA LYS A 396 25.99 -5.36 19.85
C LYS A 396 26.36 -5.62 18.39
N LYS A 397 26.13 -4.64 17.52
CA LYS A 397 26.43 -4.72 16.09
C LYS A 397 27.04 -3.42 15.57
N ARG A 398 27.67 -3.45 14.40
CA ARG A 398 28.09 -2.23 13.71
C ARG A 398 26.85 -1.50 13.20
N ALA A 399 26.93 -0.20 12.95
CA ALA A 399 25.86 0.55 12.30
C ALA A 399 26.24 0.92 10.87
N LEU A 400 25.22 1.03 10.02
CA LEU A 400 25.34 1.53 8.66
C LEU A 400 25.16 3.05 8.68
N CYS A 401 26.14 3.76 8.12
CA CYS A 401 26.18 5.21 8.09
C CYS A 401 26.21 5.72 6.65
N ARG A 402 25.41 6.75 6.34
CA ARG A 402 25.38 7.40 5.03
C ARG A 402 26.13 8.72 5.09
N SER A 403 26.82 9.09 4.00
CA SER A 403 27.42 10.42 3.91
C SER A 403 26.34 11.51 3.84
N ASP A 404 26.53 12.59 4.59
CA ASP A 404 25.57 13.71 4.61
C ASP A 404 25.51 14.46 3.26
N LYS A 405 26.55 14.34 2.43
CA LYS A 405 26.68 15.03 1.14
C LYS A 405 26.43 14.14 -0.07
N GLN A 406 26.57 12.82 0.07
CA GLN A 406 26.59 11.88 -1.06
C GLN A 406 25.66 10.70 -0.76
N ILE A 407 24.54 10.63 -1.46
CA ILE A 407 23.46 9.65 -1.20
C ILE A 407 23.87 8.18 -1.44
N PHE A 408 24.82 7.95 -2.35
CA PHE A 408 25.34 6.63 -2.70
C PHE A 408 26.67 6.29 -2.02
N ASN A 409 27.09 7.06 -1.02
CA ASN A 409 28.33 6.81 -0.28
C ASN A 409 28.01 6.37 1.14
N TRP A 410 28.38 5.14 1.47
CA TRP A 410 28.00 4.46 2.70
C TRP A 410 29.23 3.90 3.41
N THR A 411 29.15 3.74 4.72
CA THR A 411 30.22 3.12 5.51
C THR A 411 29.65 2.41 6.72
N ALA A 412 30.40 1.44 7.25
CA ALA A 412 30.06 0.77 8.49
C ALA A 412 30.86 1.37 9.66
N THR A 413 30.26 1.43 10.84
CA THR A 413 31.02 1.81 12.04
C THR A 413 32.14 0.80 12.35
N ASN A 414 33.22 1.29 12.95
CA ASN A 414 34.30 0.42 13.43
C ASN A 414 33.96 -0.27 14.76
N VAL A 415 33.06 0.32 15.54
CA VAL A 415 32.63 -0.17 16.86
C VAL A 415 31.30 -0.91 16.77
N LYS A 416 31.14 -1.94 17.62
CA LYS A 416 29.87 -2.67 17.81
C LYS A 416 29.19 -2.20 19.09
N ASP A 417 27.92 -1.84 18.99
CA ASP A 417 27.12 -1.36 20.12
C ASP A 417 25.63 -1.66 19.92
N SER A 418 24.81 -1.39 20.94
CA SER A 418 23.36 -1.51 20.87
C SER A 418 22.75 -0.44 19.95
N TYR A 419 21.54 -0.69 19.45
CA TYR A 419 20.83 0.24 18.58
C TYR A 419 20.69 1.64 19.23
N PHE A 420 20.38 1.68 20.52
CA PHE A 420 20.17 2.93 21.28
C PHE A 420 21.42 3.81 21.40
N GLU A 421 22.61 3.21 21.40
CA GLU A 421 23.88 3.94 21.49
C GLU A 421 24.36 4.41 20.12
N MET A 422 23.95 3.75 19.03
CA MET A 422 24.33 4.12 17.65
C MET A 422 23.63 5.39 17.16
N ASP A 423 22.36 5.56 17.54
CA ASP A 423 21.50 6.69 17.20
C ASP A 423 21.98 8.04 17.78
N GLY A 424 22.98 8.02 18.67
CA GLY A 424 23.57 9.25 19.22
C GLY A 424 22.65 10.02 20.18
N TYR A 425 21.63 9.37 20.75
CA TYR A 425 20.74 9.97 21.76
C TYR A 425 21.50 10.65 22.92
N ARG A 426 22.70 10.15 23.25
CA ARG A 426 23.58 10.72 24.29
C ARG A 426 24.53 11.82 23.79
N GLY A 427 24.30 12.36 22.59
CA GLY A 427 25.03 13.50 22.03
C GLY A 427 26.20 13.14 21.11
N GLU A 428 26.52 11.86 20.93
CA GLU A 428 27.58 11.40 20.05
C GLU A 428 27.10 10.23 19.19
N THR A 429 26.92 10.47 17.88
CA THR A 429 26.76 9.37 16.91
C THR A 429 28.07 8.59 16.82
N LYS A 430 27.99 7.27 16.69
CA LYS A 430 29.15 6.40 16.47
C LYS A 430 29.60 6.36 15.00
N CYS A 431 28.89 7.05 14.12
CA CYS A 431 29.27 7.21 12.72
C CYS A 431 30.51 8.13 12.58
N PRO A 432 31.35 7.92 11.55
CA PRO A 432 32.46 8.83 11.25
C PRO A 432 31.97 10.26 11.02
N ASN A 433 32.86 11.25 11.22
CA ASN A 433 32.56 12.64 10.87
C ASN A 433 32.06 12.75 9.42
N THR A 434 31.03 13.56 9.17
CA THR A 434 30.32 13.72 7.87
C THR A 434 29.43 12.56 7.43
N TYR A 435 29.21 11.59 8.32
CA TYR A 435 28.25 10.51 8.14
C TYR A 435 27.23 10.49 9.27
N SER A 436 26.02 10.09 8.94
CA SER A 436 24.89 9.94 9.87
C SER A 436 24.37 8.51 9.85
N PHE A 437 23.85 8.05 10.99
CA PHE A 437 23.19 6.74 11.09
C PHE A 437 21.94 6.76 10.22
N SER A 438 21.82 5.81 9.28
CA SER A 438 20.83 5.90 8.21
C SER A 438 20.38 4.53 7.72
N ILE A 439 19.45 4.52 6.76
CA ILE A 439 18.88 3.35 6.11
C ILE A 439 18.83 3.55 4.58
N PRO A 440 19.17 2.56 3.75
CA PRO A 440 18.95 2.64 2.32
C PRO A 440 17.46 2.81 2.02
N ARG A 441 17.08 3.92 1.38
CA ARG A 441 15.67 4.24 1.09
C ARG A 441 15.21 3.72 -0.26
N THR A 442 16.12 3.39 -1.16
CA THR A 442 15.83 2.88 -2.51
C THR A 442 16.66 1.63 -2.81
N PRO A 443 16.24 0.78 -3.77
CA PRO A 443 17.06 -0.34 -4.22
C PRO A 443 18.44 0.10 -4.74
N LEU A 444 18.52 1.27 -5.39
CA LEU A 444 19.78 1.85 -5.87
C LEU A 444 20.74 2.16 -4.71
N GLU A 445 20.25 2.71 -3.61
CA GLU A 445 21.07 2.94 -2.41
C GLU A 445 21.57 1.61 -1.82
N GLN A 446 20.70 0.60 -1.69
CA GLN A 446 21.10 -0.74 -1.22
C GLN A 446 22.17 -1.36 -2.12
N ARG A 447 22.00 -1.25 -3.43
CA ARG A 447 22.98 -1.73 -4.41
C ARG A 447 24.32 -1.01 -4.29
N SER A 448 24.33 0.29 -4.06
CA SER A 448 25.57 1.05 -3.84
C SER A 448 26.34 0.54 -2.63
N ILE A 449 25.64 0.16 -1.55
CA ILE A 449 26.24 -0.45 -0.35
C ILE A 449 26.88 -1.79 -0.70
N LEU A 450 26.16 -2.67 -1.42
CA LEU A 450 26.67 -3.98 -1.81
C LEU A 450 27.99 -3.86 -2.59
N LEU A 451 28.04 -3.01 -3.61
CA LEU A 451 29.23 -2.81 -4.44
C LEU A 451 30.39 -2.17 -3.65
N GLN A 452 30.09 -1.22 -2.77
CA GLN A 452 31.12 -0.60 -1.93
C GLN A 452 31.72 -1.61 -0.94
N PHE A 453 30.88 -2.46 -0.35
CA PHE A 453 31.32 -3.50 0.58
C PHE A 453 32.11 -4.59 -0.14
N GLU A 454 31.69 -5.01 -1.33
CA GLU A 454 32.47 -5.90 -2.19
C GLU A 454 33.84 -5.31 -2.55
N ALA A 455 33.88 -4.06 -3.03
CA ALA A 455 35.13 -3.40 -3.40
C ALA A 455 36.10 -3.24 -2.21
N SER A 456 35.56 -3.10 -0.99
CA SER A 456 36.35 -3.03 0.24
C SER A 456 36.67 -4.39 0.89
N GLN A 457 36.24 -5.50 0.28
CA GLN A 457 36.34 -6.86 0.85
C GLN A 457 35.76 -6.95 2.28
N PHE A 458 34.61 -6.31 2.48
CA PHE A 458 33.92 -6.34 3.76
C PHE A 458 33.41 -7.74 4.05
N ASN A 459 33.74 -8.29 5.22
CA ASN A 459 33.29 -9.62 5.64
C ASN A 459 31.78 -9.66 5.87
N ASP A 460 31.20 -10.87 5.84
CA ASP A 460 29.83 -11.11 6.30
C ASP A 460 29.64 -10.52 7.72
N ASP A 461 28.72 -9.57 7.86
CA ASP A 461 28.35 -8.98 9.14
C ASP A 461 26.87 -8.58 9.12
N THR A 462 26.31 -8.46 10.31
CA THR A 462 24.98 -7.88 10.49
C THR A 462 25.15 -6.47 11.03
N LEU A 463 24.52 -5.49 10.38
CA LEU A 463 24.63 -4.07 10.74
C LEU A 463 23.28 -3.52 11.18
N TRP A 464 23.29 -2.57 12.12
CA TRP A 464 22.12 -1.74 12.42
C TRP A 464 21.86 -0.78 11.27
N ILE A 465 20.58 -0.58 10.96
CA ILE A 465 20.06 0.45 10.06
C ILE A 465 19.08 1.32 10.84
N ASP A 466 18.92 2.59 10.47
CA ASP A 466 18.01 3.50 11.17
C ASP A 466 16.53 3.17 10.88
N LEU A 467 16.05 2.07 11.47
CA LEU A 467 14.68 1.60 11.36
C LEU A 467 14.30 0.76 12.58
N ASN A 468 13.20 1.14 13.23
CA ASN A 468 12.70 0.46 14.42
C ASN A 468 11.17 0.55 14.54
N SER A 469 10.60 -0.30 15.39
CA SER A 469 9.19 -0.33 15.76
C SER A 469 9.00 -0.27 17.29
N ILE A 470 9.92 0.42 17.97
CA ILE A 470 9.99 0.47 19.44
C ILE A 470 8.77 1.17 20.04
N SER A 471 8.35 2.28 19.44
CA SER A 471 7.22 3.09 19.92
C SER A 471 5.87 2.37 19.79
N VAL A 472 5.67 1.62 18.70
CA VAL A 472 4.43 0.88 18.40
C VAL A 472 4.81 -0.40 17.66
N SER A 473 4.52 -1.56 18.27
CA SER A 473 4.71 -2.87 17.64
C SER A 473 3.90 -2.94 16.35
N ASN A 474 4.56 -3.11 15.19
CA ASN A 474 4.04 -3.06 13.80
C ASN A 474 4.19 -1.73 13.03
N CYS A 475 4.75 -0.68 13.64
CA CYS A 475 5.00 0.59 12.96
C CYS A 475 6.48 0.85 12.82
N TRP A 476 7.03 0.56 11.65
CA TRP A 476 8.45 0.72 11.36
C TRP A 476 8.74 2.15 10.91
N VAL A 477 9.59 2.85 11.66
CA VAL A 477 9.92 4.26 11.46
C VAL A 477 11.43 4.48 11.48
N SER A 478 11.86 5.49 10.71
CA SER A 478 13.25 6.02 10.71
C SER A 478 13.30 7.34 11.46
N GLY A 479 14.49 7.76 11.91
CA GLY A 479 14.69 8.96 12.74
C GLY A 479 15.03 8.64 14.20
N GLY A 480 15.61 7.46 14.43
CA GLY A 480 16.11 7.08 15.74
C GLY A 480 15.12 6.38 16.66
N SER A 481 15.62 6.03 17.84
CA SER A 481 14.95 5.20 18.85
C SER A 481 13.69 5.84 19.47
N TYR A 482 13.50 7.14 19.31
CA TYR A 482 12.34 7.91 19.80
C TYR A 482 11.42 8.39 18.66
N ALA A 483 11.65 7.91 17.43
CA ALA A 483 10.79 8.23 16.32
C ALA A 483 9.33 7.80 16.63
N SER A 484 8.40 8.71 16.37
CA SER A 484 6.98 8.49 16.62
C SER A 484 6.30 7.93 15.39
N CYS A 485 5.40 6.97 15.59
CA CYS A 485 4.62 6.41 14.50
C CYS A 485 3.62 7.46 13.96
N PRO A 486 3.62 7.74 12.64
CA PRO A 486 2.84 8.85 12.07
C PRO A 486 1.33 8.64 12.11
N TYR A 487 0.87 7.38 12.10
CA TYR A 487 -0.56 7.03 12.08
C TYR A 487 -1.08 6.47 13.41
N GLN A 488 -0.22 6.16 14.38
CA GLN A 488 -0.64 5.65 15.68
C GLN A 488 0.18 6.32 16.79
N ARG A 489 -0.48 7.08 17.66
CA ARG A 489 0.19 7.60 18.84
C ARG A 489 0.36 6.49 19.86
N ALA A 490 1.57 6.33 20.41
CA ALA A 490 1.80 5.47 21.57
C ALA A 490 1.06 6.08 22.77
N VAL A 491 -0.19 5.66 22.98
CA VAL A 491 -0.94 6.05 24.17
C VAL A 491 -0.54 5.09 25.28
N SER A 492 0.19 5.57 26.29
CA SER A 492 0.43 4.82 27.52
C SER A 492 -0.90 4.29 28.06
N THR A 493 -0.94 3.03 28.52
CA THR A 493 -2.15 2.43 29.13
C THR A 493 -2.76 3.34 30.20
N ARG A 494 -1.94 4.07 30.95
CA ARG A 494 -2.38 5.06 31.94
C ARG A 494 -3.14 6.24 31.31
N ASN A 495 -2.69 6.74 30.15
CA ASN A 495 -3.39 7.77 29.39
C ASN A 495 -4.64 7.21 28.70
N PHE A 496 -4.61 5.97 28.20
CA PHE A 496 -5.77 5.33 27.60
C PHE A 496 -6.89 5.12 28.63
N VAL A 497 -6.54 4.63 29.83
CA VAL A 497 -7.47 4.52 30.96
C VAL A 497 -7.99 5.90 31.37
N ALA A 498 -7.12 6.91 31.51
CA ALA A 498 -7.56 8.27 31.83
C ALA A 498 -8.54 8.86 30.79
N MET A 499 -8.37 8.51 29.51
CA MET A 499 -9.25 8.95 28.41
C MET A 499 -10.58 8.18 28.35
N MET A 500 -10.59 6.87 28.64
CA MET A 500 -11.79 6.02 28.61
C MET A 500 -12.67 6.15 29.86
N VAL A 501 -12.08 6.38 31.03
CA VAL A 501 -12.78 6.37 32.33
C VAL A 501 -14.02 7.28 32.38
N PRO A 502 -14.00 8.54 31.88
CA PRO A 502 -15.21 9.38 31.92
C PRO A 502 -16.37 8.79 31.09
N VAL A 503 -16.08 8.24 29.91
CA VAL A 503 -17.10 7.68 29.02
C VAL A 503 -17.69 6.40 29.61
N THR A 504 -16.85 5.53 30.19
CA THR A 504 -17.30 4.28 30.81
C THR A 504 -18.12 4.53 32.08
N VAL A 505 -17.73 5.50 32.91
CA VAL A 505 -18.49 5.91 34.10
C VAL A 505 -19.85 6.50 33.70
N CYS A 506 -19.90 7.43 32.74
CA CYS A 506 -21.15 8.01 32.26
C CYS A 506 -22.08 6.93 31.67
N SER A 507 -21.55 6.04 30.83
CA SER A 507 -22.32 4.93 30.23
C SER A 507 -22.87 3.99 31.29
N PHE A 508 -22.08 3.65 32.32
CA PHE A 508 -22.53 2.81 33.42
C PHE A 508 -23.65 3.46 34.23
N VAL A 509 -23.54 4.76 34.56
CA VAL A 509 -24.60 5.49 35.27
C VAL A 509 -25.89 5.53 34.46
N LEU A 510 -25.81 5.78 33.15
CA LEU A 510 -26.96 5.74 32.26
C LEU A 510 -27.59 4.34 32.19
N LEU A 511 -26.78 3.28 32.14
CA LEU A 511 -27.25 1.89 32.11
C LEU A 511 -27.94 1.51 33.43
N MET A 512 -27.39 1.92 34.57
CA MET A 512 -28.03 1.73 35.88
C MET A 512 -29.34 2.52 36.02
N MET A 513 -29.41 3.73 35.47
CA MET A 513 -30.64 4.53 35.46
C MET A 513 -31.72 3.87 34.59
N ALA A 514 -31.35 3.35 33.41
CA ALA A 514 -32.24 2.60 32.54
C ALA A 514 -32.73 1.29 33.18
N LEU A 515 -31.84 0.54 33.85
CA LEU A 515 -32.21 -0.66 34.61
C LEU A 515 -33.09 -0.35 35.82
N TYR A 516 -32.85 0.77 36.50
CA TYR A 516 -33.69 1.22 37.59
C TYR A 516 -35.11 1.50 37.10
N PHE A 517 -35.27 2.21 35.98
CA PHE A 517 -36.58 2.47 35.39
C PHE A 517 -37.25 1.23 34.76
N SER A 518 -36.48 0.21 34.38
CA SER A 518 -37.05 -1.04 33.85
C SER A 518 -37.47 -2.03 34.95
N LEU A 519 -36.71 -2.12 36.05
CA LEU A 519 -36.97 -3.03 37.17
C LEU A 519 -38.01 -2.46 38.13
N PHE A 520 -37.90 -1.18 38.46
CA PHE A 520 -38.99 -0.48 39.13
C PHE A 520 -39.99 -0.11 38.05
N ARG A 521 -40.88 -1.06 37.73
CA ARG A 521 -42.18 -0.75 37.14
C ARG A 521 -42.85 0.26 38.04
N ILE A 522 -42.62 1.55 37.79
CA ILE A 522 -43.42 2.61 38.36
C ILE A 522 -44.83 2.30 37.85
N PRO A 523 -45.80 1.96 38.73
CA PRO A 523 -47.14 1.58 38.31
C PRO A 523 -47.87 2.83 37.85
N ILE A 524 -47.46 3.40 36.73
CA ILE A 524 -48.16 4.50 36.06
C ILE A 524 -49.45 3.95 35.40
N TYR A 525 -49.57 2.63 35.24
CA TYR A 525 -50.63 2.02 34.43
C TYR A 525 -51.85 1.46 35.18
N ASP A 526 -51.81 1.24 36.50
CA ASP A 526 -52.92 0.53 37.17
C ASP A 526 -54.16 1.40 37.43
N ASN A 527 -54.10 2.72 37.23
CA ASN A 527 -55.28 3.58 37.37
C ASN A 527 -55.74 4.20 36.04
N ARG A 528 -55.92 3.35 35.03
CA ARG A 528 -56.45 3.75 33.71
C ARG A 528 -57.79 4.50 33.81
N TYR A 529 -58.60 4.20 34.83
CA TYR A 529 -59.89 4.85 35.03
C TYR A 529 -59.75 6.29 35.54
N ASN A 530 -58.95 6.55 36.58
CA ASN A 530 -58.72 7.93 37.01
C ASN A 530 -57.89 8.71 35.99
N TRP A 531 -56.97 8.07 35.27
CA TRP A 531 -56.17 8.78 34.27
C TRP A 531 -56.99 9.25 33.08
N ARG A 532 -57.98 8.46 32.63
CA ARG A 532 -58.99 8.97 31.70
C ARG A 532 -59.78 10.14 32.28
N ARG A 533 -60.15 10.12 33.55
CA ARG A 533 -60.89 11.24 34.18
C ARG A 533 -60.04 12.51 34.25
N VAL A 534 -58.74 12.41 34.55
CA VAL A 534 -57.84 13.58 34.61
C VAL A 534 -57.55 14.12 33.21
N VAL A 535 -57.24 13.26 32.24
CA VAL A 535 -57.00 13.69 30.85
C VAL A 535 -58.25 14.35 30.26
N ASN A 536 -59.44 13.81 30.52
CA ASN A 536 -60.68 14.38 30.00
C ASN A 536 -61.11 15.67 30.71
N ASN A 537 -60.58 15.95 31.91
CA ASN A 537 -60.75 17.24 32.58
C ASN A 537 -59.79 18.28 32.01
N TYR A 538 -58.54 17.91 31.70
CA TYR A 538 -57.57 18.82 31.10
C TYR A 538 -57.85 19.11 29.62
N SER A 539 -58.37 18.13 28.86
CA SER A 539 -58.70 18.34 27.44
C SER A 539 -59.88 19.28 27.21
N LYS A 540 -60.73 19.50 28.22
CA LYS A 540 -61.83 20.49 28.12
C LYS A 540 -61.40 21.92 28.40
N THR A 541 -60.25 22.12 29.01
CA THR A 541 -59.75 23.45 29.38
C THR A 541 -58.79 24.06 28.37
N GLU A 542 -58.23 23.26 27.46
CA GLU A 542 -57.35 23.79 26.41
C GLU A 542 -58.17 24.08 25.15
N VAL A 543 -58.59 25.35 25.06
CA VAL A 543 -59.10 25.98 23.85
C VAL A 543 -58.01 25.88 22.78
N ASP A 544 -58.36 25.29 21.64
CA ASP A 544 -57.53 25.18 20.43
C ASP A 544 -56.96 26.56 20.02
N GLY A 545 -55.72 26.82 20.43
CA GLY A 545 -54.94 27.96 19.95
C GLY A 545 -54.17 27.54 18.70
N VAL A 546 -54.72 27.84 17.52
CA VAL A 546 -54.01 27.74 16.24
C VAL A 546 -52.74 28.62 16.30
N PRO A 547 -51.56 28.13 15.91
CA PRO A 547 -50.34 28.92 15.87
C PRO A 547 -50.46 30.05 14.85
N SER A 548 -49.99 31.24 15.23
CA SER A 548 -49.69 32.36 14.32
C SER A 548 -48.47 32.08 13.44
#